data_AF-A0A329SL74-F1
#
_entry.id   AF-A0A329SL74-F1
#
_cell.length_a   1.000
_cell.length_b   1.000
_cell.length_c   1.000
_cell.angle_alpha   90.00
_cell.angle_beta   90.00
_cell.angle_gamma   90.00
#
_symmetry.space_group_name_H-M   'P 1'
#
loop_
_entity.id
_entity.type
_entity.pdbx_description
1 polymer ?
#
loop_
_entity_poly.entity_id
_entity_poly.type
_entity_poly.pdbx_seq_one_letter_code
_entity_poly.pdbx_strand_id
1 'polypeptide(L)'
;MFSTREPDESSLVPVSDGRSFVDDICFGGESCDSSLAMLDCLLYRFEECRISVSFTKSLFIKSKVDFLSHEVSRESIRADPKTMAGIAKRRFPQSKRGMRAIPGALNYYSGFNQDFAVYGAALY
;
A
#
# COMPACT_ATOMS: atom_id res chain seq x y z
N MET A 1 14.11 16.40 38.61
CA MET A 1 13.26 17.55 38.27
C MET A 1 13.18 17.62 36.75
N PHE A 2 12.13 17.05 36.16
CA PHE A 2 11.91 17.12 34.72
C PHE A 2 11.16 18.41 34.44
N SER A 3 11.81 19.31 33.70
CA SER A 3 11.22 20.55 33.23
C SER A 3 10.16 20.21 32.19
N THR A 4 8.94 20.64 32.46
CA THR A 4 7.79 20.66 31.55
C THR A 4 8.22 21.32 30.25
N ARG A 5 8.12 20.61 29.12
CA ARG A 5 8.13 21.22 27.78
C ARG A 5 6.68 21.38 27.35
N GLU A 6 6.34 22.62 27.03
CA GLU A 6 5.10 23.09 26.42
C GLU A 6 4.58 22.14 25.32
N PRO A 7 3.26 22.05 25.10
CA PRO A 7 2.70 21.26 24.02
C PRO A 7 3.16 21.86 22.68
N ASP A 8 3.82 21.04 21.87
CA ASP A 8 4.12 21.36 20.47
C ASP A 8 2.80 21.53 19.72
N GLU A 9 2.38 22.78 19.51
CA GLU A 9 1.29 23.21 18.64
C GLU A 9 1.67 23.01 17.16
N SER A 10 2.29 21.88 16.80
CA SER A 10 2.30 21.44 15.41
C SER A 10 0.91 20.87 15.15
N SER A 11 0.07 21.66 14.48
CA SER A 11 -1.19 21.21 13.89
C SER A 11 -0.87 20.24 12.76
N LEU A 12 -0.47 19.03 13.14
CA LEU A 12 -0.20 17.92 12.24
C LEU A 12 -1.55 17.42 11.74
N VAL A 13 -2.02 17.99 10.63
CA VAL A 13 -3.18 17.46 9.92
C VAL A 13 -2.77 16.11 9.32
N PRO A 14 -3.38 14.98 9.72
CA PRO A 14 -3.08 13.69 9.14
C PRO A 14 -3.45 13.70 7.66
N VAL A 15 -2.55 13.25 6.80
CA VAL A 15 -2.85 13.02 5.37
C VAL A 15 -3.91 11.92 5.30
N SER A 16 -5.14 12.32 5.08
CA SER A 16 -6.33 11.48 5.35
C SER A 16 -6.46 10.30 4.38
N ASP A 17 -5.82 10.38 3.22
CA ASP A 17 -5.91 9.40 2.12
C ASP A 17 -4.56 8.78 1.72
N GLY A 18 -3.55 8.86 2.60
CA GLY A 18 -2.23 8.28 2.37
C GLY A 18 -2.14 6.80 2.77
N ARG A 19 -1.54 5.96 1.93
CA ARG A 19 -1.04 4.63 2.33
C ARG A 19 0.48 4.63 2.28
N SER A 20 1.13 4.36 3.41
CA SER A 20 2.58 4.17 3.49
C SER A 20 2.92 2.75 3.94
N PHE A 21 4.00 2.20 3.38
CA PHE A 21 4.57 0.95 3.84
C PHE A 21 6.09 1.02 3.77
N VAL A 22 6.71 1.08 4.95
CA VAL A 22 8.17 1.21 5.14
C VAL A 22 8.73 2.42 4.38
N ASP A 23 9.11 2.24 3.12
CA ASP A 23 9.74 3.27 2.28
C ASP A 23 8.83 3.74 1.12
N ASP A 24 7.74 3.03 0.84
CA ASP A 24 6.84 3.32 -0.28
C ASP A 24 5.60 4.11 0.20
N ILE A 25 5.29 5.20 -0.48
CA ILE A 25 4.14 6.07 -0.16
C ILE A 25 3.29 6.27 -1.42
N CYS A 26 1.99 6.05 -1.29
CA CYS A 26 0.99 6.31 -2.32
C CYS A 26 -0.15 7.14 -1.74
N PHE A 27 -0.51 8.21 -2.46
CA PHE A 27 -1.61 9.09 -2.11
C PHE A 27 -2.23 9.68 -3.38
N GLY A 28 -3.43 10.21 -3.25
CA GLY A 28 -4.14 10.91 -4.30
C GLY A 28 -5.24 11.78 -3.70
N GLY A 29 -5.81 12.66 -4.52
CA GLY A 29 -6.94 13.50 -4.16
C GLY A 29 -8.05 13.42 -5.20
N GLU A 30 -9.18 14.06 -4.89
CA GLU A 30 -10.33 14.12 -5.79
C GLU A 30 -10.05 14.86 -7.11
N SER A 31 -9.06 15.75 -7.08
CA SER A 31 -8.57 16.53 -8.21
C SER A 31 -7.05 16.49 -8.31
N CYS A 32 -6.55 16.87 -9.49
CA CYS A 32 -5.11 17.05 -9.72
C CYS A 32 -4.53 18.10 -8.75
N ASP A 33 -5.23 19.22 -8.57
CA ASP A 33 -4.79 20.31 -7.70
C ASP A 33 -4.73 19.89 -6.23
N SER A 34 -5.72 19.12 -5.76
CA SER A 34 -5.71 18.56 -4.40
C SER A 34 -4.53 17.59 -4.21
N SER A 35 -4.21 16.79 -5.23
CA SER A 35 -3.08 15.87 -5.20
C SER A 35 -1.73 16.62 -5.19
N LEU A 36 -1.62 17.73 -5.93
CA LEU A 36 -0.44 18.58 -5.95
C LEU A 36 -0.24 19.32 -4.61
N ALA A 37 -1.31 19.88 -4.04
CA ALA A 37 -1.25 20.50 -2.72
C ALA A 37 -0.79 19.51 -1.64
N MET A 38 -1.28 18.26 -1.70
CA MET A 38 -0.84 17.20 -0.81
C MET A 38 0.63 16.81 -1.03
N LEU A 39 1.08 16.78 -2.29
CA LEU A 39 2.49 16.55 -2.64
C LEU A 39 3.38 17.65 -2.05
N ASP A 40 3.00 18.92 -2.15
CA ASP A 40 3.77 20.04 -1.58
C ASP A 40 3.88 19.91 -0.06
N CYS A 41 2.77 19.61 0.63
CA CYS A 41 2.79 19.34 2.07
C CYS A 41 3.70 18.15 2.42
N LEU A 42 3.67 17.07 1.63
CA LEU A 42 4.47 15.88 1.88
C LEU A 42 5.97 16.15 1.69
N LEU A 43 6.34 16.86 0.62
CA LEU A 43 7.73 17.24 0.34
C LEU A 43 8.28 18.16 1.43
N TYR A 44 7.47 19.11 1.91
CA TYR A 44 7.84 19.97 3.04
C TYR A 44 8.14 19.13 4.30
N ARG A 45 7.32 18.11 4.60
CA ARG A 45 7.58 17.18 5.71
C ARG A 45 8.83 16.34 5.51
N PHE A 46 9.10 15.89 4.29
CA PHE A 46 10.33 15.16 4.00
C PHE A 46 11.57 16.02 4.23
N GLU A 47 11.51 17.30 3.90
CA GLU A 47 12.60 18.25 4.20
C GLU A 47 12.82 18.39 5.72
N GLU A 48 11.75 18.62 6.49
CA GLU A 48 11.83 18.73 7.96
C GLU A 48 12.41 17.46 8.60
N CYS A 49 12.02 16.29 8.10
CA CYS A 49 12.48 14.99 8.60
C CYS A 49 13.81 14.52 7.98
N ARG A 50 14.41 15.29 7.05
CA ARG A 50 15.62 14.92 6.30
C ARG A 50 15.50 13.58 5.56
N ILE A 51 14.32 13.33 4.99
CA ILE A 51 14.01 12.17 4.16
C ILE A 51 14.27 12.52 2.70
N SER A 52 15.05 11.69 2.01
CA SER A 52 15.33 11.86 0.58
C SER A 52 14.44 10.94 -0.25
N VAL A 53 13.86 11.48 -1.32
CA VAL A 53 13.02 10.71 -2.26
C VAL A 53 13.73 10.54 -3.60
N SER A 54 13.62 9.35 -4.19
CA SER A 54 14.18 9.06 -5.51
C SER A 54 13.24 9.50 -6.62
N PHE A 55 13.52 10.64 -7.25
CA PHE A 55 12.71 11.17 -8.35
C PHE A 55 12.51 10.18 -9.51
N THR A 56 13.54 9.37 -9.82
CA THR A 56 13.47 8.38 -10.90
C THR A 56 12.58 7.18 -10.59
N LYS A 57 12.30 6.91 -9.31
CA LYS A 57 11.40 5.83 -8.86
C LYS A 57 9.99 6.34 -8.53
N SER A 58 9.84 7.64 -8.31
CA SER A 58 8.55 8.26 -8.02
C SER A 58 7.66 8.34 -9.26
N LEU A 59 6.37 8.10 -9.06
CA LEU A 59 5.34 8.25 -10.08
C LEU A 59 4.46 9.44 -9.73
N PHE A 60 4.27 10.36 -10.67
CA PHE A 60 3.46 11.57 -10.49
C PHE A 60 2.29 11.60 -11.47
N ILE A 61 1.16 12.15 -11.00
CA ILE A 61 -0.04 12.44 -11.79
C ILE A 61 -0.45 11.25 -12.67
N LYS A 62 -0.69 10.11 -12.02
CA LYS A 62 -1.19 8.89 -12.67
C LYS A 62 -2.61 8.63 -12.21
N SER A 63 -3.48 8.25 -13.15
CA SER A 63 -4.84 7.80 -12.83
C SER A 63 -4.88 6.42 -12.18
N LYS A 64 -3.82 5.63 -12.39
CA LYS A 64 -3.61 4.29 -11.84
C LYS A 64 -2.15 4.07 -11.52
N VAL A 65 -1.86 3.44 -10.39
CA VAL A 65 -0.49 3.09 -9.98
C VAL A 65 -0.44 1.67 -9.42
N ASP A 66 0.64 0.96 -9.73
CA ASP A 66 0.96 -0.31 -9.06
C ASP A 66 1.63 0.04 -7.71
N PHE A 67 0.99 -0.34 -6.60
CA PHE A 67 1.48 -0.11 -5.23
C PHE A 67 1.31 -1.38 -4.40
N LEU A 68 2.41 -1.92 -3.85
CA LEU A 68 2.42 -3.13 -3.01
C LEU A 68 1.67 -4.33 -3.63
N SER A 69 1.90 -4.64 -4.91
CA SER A 69 1.21 -5.73 -5.63
C SER A 69 -0.32 -5.52 -5.81
N HIS A 70 -0.78 -4.27 -5.67
CA HIS A 70 -2.13 -3.85 -5.99
C HIS A 70 -2.11 -2.77 -7.07
N GLU A 71 -3.09 -2.80 -7.98
CA GLU A 71 -3.42 -1.66 -8.81
C GLU A 71 -4.34 -0.73 -8.00
N VAL A 72 -3.89 0.50 -7.75
CA VAL A 72 -4.64 1.54 -7.06
C VAL A 72 -5.14 2.54 -8.09
N SER A 73 -6.47 2.70 -8.17
CA SER A 73 -7.13 3.76 -8.92
C SER A 73 -8.04 4.58 -8.00
N ARG A 74 -8.60 5.67 -8.52
CA ARG A 74 -9.57 6.50 -7.79
C ARG A 74 -10.81 5.70 -7.36
N GLU A 75 -11.25 4.76 -8.20
CA GLU A 75 -12.50 4.03 -8.03
C GLU A 75 -12.34 2.74 -7.22
N SER A 76 -11.15 2.12 -7.27
CA SER A 76 -10.94 0.83 -6.64
C SER A 76 -9.47 0.51 -6.39
N ILE A 77 -9.24 -0.32 -5.39
CA ILE A 77 -7.99 -1.04 -5.21
C ILE A 77 -8.25 -2.46 -5.71
N ARG A 78 -7.36 -2.99 -6.55
CA ARG A 78 -7.47 -4.35 -7.09
C ARG A 78 -6.15 -5.08 -6.93
N ALA A 79 -6.19 -6.40 -6.81
CA ALA A 79 -4.98 -7.20 -6.89
C ALA A 79 -4.35 -7.06 -8.28
N ASP A 80 -3.03 -6.86 -8.35
CA ASP A 80 -2.32 -6.71 -9.62
C ASP A 80 -2.51 -7.98 -10.49
N PRO A 81 -3.05 -7.86 -11.71
CA PRO A 81 -3.26 -8.99 -12.61
C PRO A 81 -1.98 -9.79 -12.90
N LYS A 82 -0.80 -9.13 -12.94
CA LYS A 82 0.47 -9.82 -13.18
C LYS A 82 0.82 -10.71 -12.00
N THR A 83 0.67 -10.19 -10.80
CA THR A 83 0.87 -10.95 -9.56
C THR A 83 -0.12 -12.12 -9.47
N MET A 84 -1.39 -11.89 -9.80
CA MET A 84 -2.41 -12.96 -9.85
C MET A 84 -2.08 -14.04 -10.88
N ALA A 85 -1.65 -13.65 -12.08
CA ALA A 85 -1.22 -14.59 -13.12
C ALA A 85 0.01 -15.40 -12.69
N GLY A 86 0.94 -14.79 -11.96
CA GLY A 86 2.09 -15.47 -11.37
C GLY A 86 1.67 -16.53 -10.34
N ILE A 87 0.72 -16.20 -9.46
CA ILE A 87 0.16 -17.14 -8.48
C ILE A 87 -0.55 -18.30 -9.19
N ALA A 88 -1.40 -18.01 -10.18
CA ALA A 88 -2.15 -19.03 -10.92
C ALA A 88 -1.25 -20.02 -11.67
N LYS A 89 -0.08 -19.57 -12.15
CA LYS A 89 0.90 -20.41 -12.86
C LYS A 89 1.80 -21.24 -11.94
N ARG A 90 1.76 -21.03 -10.62
CA ARG A 90 2.60 -21.80 -9.69
C ARG A 90 2.17 -23.27 -9.70
N ARG A 91 3.16 -24.16 -9.75
CA ARG A 91 2.93 -25.60 -9.59
C ARG A 91 2.37 -25.87 -8.21
N PHE A 92 1.35 -26.73 -8.15
CA PHE A 92 0.79 -27.18 -6.89
C PHE A 92 1.88 -27.86 -6.04
N PRO A 93 2.08 -27.44 -4.78
CA PRO A 93 3.14 -27.97 -3.96
C PRO A 93 2.90 -29.45 -3.65
N GLN A 94 3.97 -30.24 -3.77
CA GLN A 94 3.92 -31.69 -3.52
C GLN A 94 4.41 -32.07 -2.12
N SER A 95 4.70 -31.09 -1.27
CA SER A 95 5.17 -31.31 0.10
C SER A 95 4.20 -30.73 1.12
N LYS A 96 4.09 -31.37 2.29
CA LYS A 96 3.26 -30.88 3.41
C LYS A 96 3.66 -29.46 3.84
N ARG A 97 4.96 -29.13 3.77
CA ARG A 97 5.46 -27.79 4.06
C ARG A 97 4.98 -26.77 3.03
N GLY A 98 5.05 -27.11 1.74
CA GLY A 98 4.57 -26.25 0.66
C GLY A 98 3.05 -26.04 0.73
N MET A 99 2.29 -27.10 1.03
CA MET A 99 0.84 -27.02 1.25
C MET A 99 0.47 -26.04 2.36
N ARG A 100 1.14 -26.11 3.52
CA ARG A 100 0.88 -25.18 4.64
C ARG A 100 1.26 -23.72 4.36
N ALA A 101 2.13 -23.47 3.38
CA ALA A 101 2.51 -22.11 3.02
C ALA A 101 1.49 -21.43 2.09
N ILE A 102 0.63 -22.18 1.39
CA ILE A 102 -0.35 -21.63 0.46
C ILE A 102 -1.37 -20.72 1.17
N PRO A 103 -2.04 -21.15 2.26
CA PRO A 103 -3.07 -20.33 2.88
C PRO A 103 -2.54 -18.97 3.33
N GLY A 104 -1.35 -18.94 3.93
CA GLY A 104 -0.71 -17.69 4.35
C GLY A 104 -0.41 -16.74 3.18
N ALA A 105 0.07 -17.28 2.05
CA ALA A 105 0.35 -16.48 0.86
C ALA A 105 -0.93 -15.96 0.19
N LEU A 106 -2.00 -16.75 0.19
CA LEU A 106 -3.28 -16.37 -0.39
C LEU A 106 -4.09 -15.42 0.49
N ASN A 107 -3.91 -15.50 1.82
CA ASN A 107 -4.63 -14.67 2.78
C ASN A 107 -4.43 -13.17 2.52
N TYR A 108 -3.27 -12.77 1.99
CA TYR A 108 -2.99 -11.40 1.57
C TYR A 108 -4.02 -10.84 0.56
N TYR A 109 -4.62 -11.72 -0.27
CA TYR A 109 -5.60 -11.35 -1.29
C TYR A 109 -7.04 -11.75 -0.93
N SER A 110 -7.27 -12.28 0.28
CA SER A 110 -8.58 -12.81 0.70
C SER A 110 -9.70 -11.78 0.61
N GLY A 111 -9.43 -10.50 0.90
CA GLY A 111 -10.41 -9.41 0.82
C GLY A 111 -10.92 -9.10 -0.60
N PHE A 112 -10.28 -9.63 -1.65
CA PHE A 112 -10.70 -9.44 -3.04
C PHE A 112 -11.54 -10.60 -3.59
N ASN A 113 -11.68 -11.69 -2.82
CA ASN A 113 -12.46 -12.86 -3.23
C ASN A 113 -13.50 -13.19 -2.15
N GLN A 114 -14.77 -12.95 -2.47
CA GLN A 114 -15.89 -13.15 -1.55
C GLN A 114 -16.05 -14.62 -1.12
N ASP A 115 -15.63 -15.56 -1.96
CA ASP A 115 -15.72 -17.00 -1.71
C ASP A 115 -14.40 -17.59 -1.18
N PHE A 116 -13.44 -16.75 -0.77
CA PHE A 116 -12.12 -17.20 -0.34
C PHE A 116 -12.19 -18.24 0.78
N ALA A 117 -13.10 -18.07 1.74
CA ALA A 117 -13.27 -19.01 2.85
C ALA A 117 -13.75 -20.40 2.37
N VAL A 118 -14.60 -20.44 1.35
CA VAL A 118 -15.15 -21.69 0.78
C VAL A 118 -14.05 -22.47 0.07
N TYR A 119 -13.27 -21.81 -0.79
CA TYR A 119 -12.17 -22.45 -1.50
C TYR A 119 -10.98 -22.75 -0.57
N GLY A 120 -10.72 -21.90 0.42
CA GLY A 120 -9.66 -22.06 1.39
C GLY A 120 -9.86 -23.25 2.33
N ALA A 121 -11.11 -23.63 2.62
CA ALA A 121 -11.43 -24.78 3.44
C ALA A 121 -10.86 -26.10 2.88
N ALA A 122 -10.72 -26.23 1.55
CA ALA A 122 -10.11 -27.40 0.93
C ALA A 122 -8.58 -27.50 1.13
N LEU A 123 -7.95 -26.44 1.65
CA LEU A 123 -6.50 -26.34 1.86
C LEU A 123 -6.08 -26.54 3.32
N TYR A 124 -7.05 -26.68 4.25
CA TYR A 124 -6.85 -26.97 5.67
C TYR A 124 -7.13 -28.44 5.99
#